data_AF-A0A538SGZ3-F1
#
_entry.id   AF-A0A538SGZ3-F1
#
_cell.length_a   1.000
_cell.length_b   1.000
_cell.length_c   1.000
_cell.angle_alpha   90.00
_cell.angle_beta   90.00
_cell.angle_gamma   90.00
#
_symmetry.space_group_name_H-M   'P 1'
#
loop_
_entity.id
_entity.type
_entity.pdbx_description
1 polymer ?
#
loop_
_entity_poly.entity_id
_entity_poly.type
_entity_poly.pdbx_seq_one_letter_code
_entity_poly.pdbx_strand_id
1 'polypeptide(L)'
;MVAAIFAIPAVGFTYLWDDYNFLTNAVFYQLHDWFPSHDDPFYRPISRGVYFSVLDLAGRGGAALGHVLNLCFLLAIVILLGSFVSRLAGRKAGIMAGLIFAGLGAAPALVAWTCLDQDLLAILFSLAALHLRLSRRNGAALAAVAAALLSKETTLAVIPALVLFDWILDRKPYRIAIHAAAYSALVAIWSVIHPAVGILVSRGLRSGATGYVGLEHPERSPLHAIRYLISLLNLPAFWPLPAWPAFGVVLLLVGGAATYFVVRNTDLEDEPSLPAVSRRRFVVLAAVLAAGPLILTSAMIRGWAPYYGAFPAVGFSMAAGLGLASLPLRTQLAVLGIYLTLGMWSRGDLKNPEETTESNFRLVDTALKKVELGFRQLYPRFAPNTQIVLSVQARGRGSIYIHMYAFQVLRIWYRDRTLRAVRPEDRKRADGPEILILITPDRDVVDIDPRTLYARSASRTEPDYHQCEGAVRAYAMGLAGSGQADDAVHLLLHLPEVNAGLLSVHRRMAAMFLYADGRDREAEAVLDSTVALPRGLALADLQAVLAEQPKRRVFDDHGLRAFGISAQDTAAVRELMRWFVSMGYVEVALRFSHRVERLRPGDAEAEAVRRHMTAILEMRKNLPPGASDVD
;
A
#
# COMPACT_ATOMS: atom_id res chain seq x y z
N MET A 1 21.74 13.56 14.78
CA MET A 1 22.26 14.36 13.65
C MET A 1 22.29 13.56 12.35
N VAL A 2 23.10 12.50 12.23
CA VAL A 2 23.21 11.68 11.00
C VAL A 2 21.85 11.19 10.47
N ALA A 3 21.03 10.57 11.33
CA ALA A 3 19.69 10.10 10.95
C ALA A 3 18.79 11.25 10.41
N ALA A 4 18.83 12.42 11.06
CA ALA A 4 18.07 13.58 10.63
C ALA A 4 18.54 14.07 9.25
N ILE A 5 19.85 14.21 9.04
CA ILE A 5 20.43 14.63 7.75
C ILE A 5 19.91 13.73 6.62
N PHE A 6 20.00 12.41 6.79
CA PHE A 6 19.55 11.48 5.76
C PHE A 6 18.03 11.46 5.57
N ALA A 7 17.25 11.79 6.60
CA ALA A 7 15.79 11.84 6.55
C ALA A 7 15.23 13.18 6.03
N ILE A 8 16.01 14.27 5.95
CA ILE A 8 15.52 15.58 5.47
C ILE A 8 14.70 15.50 4.16
N PRO A 9 15.14 14.79 3.10
CA PRO A 9 14.39 14.74 1.84
C PRO A 9 13.04 14.01 1.93
N ALA A 10 12.85 13.22 2.99
CA ALA A 10 11.61 12.50 3.26
C ALA A 10 10.57 13.38 3.97
N VAL A 11 10.98 14.53 4.52
CA VAL A 11 10.08 15.48 5.15
C VAL A 11 9.46 16.37 4.08
N GLY A 12 8.15 16.27 3.87
CA GLY A 12 7.40 17.13 2.94
C GLY A 12 6.63 16.39 1.85
N PHE A 13 6.62 15.06 1.88
CA PHE A 13 5.65 14.30 1.11
C PHE A 13 4.22 14.59 1.62
N THR A 14 3.25 14.41 0.74
CA THR A 14 1.87 14.22 1.17
C THR A 14 1.71 12.83 1.80
N TYR A 15 0.55 12.56 2.38
CA TYR A 15 0.14 11.20 2.72
C TYR A 15 0.24 10.28 1.50
N LEU A 16 0.65 9.03 1.73
CA LEU A 16 0.85 8.01 0.71
C LEU A 16 0.12 6.70 1.06
N TRP A 17 -0.56 6.09 0.08
CA TRP A 17 -1.22 4.79 0.17
C TRP A 17 -1.99 4.57 1.48
N ASP A 18 -1.49 3.69 2.34
CA ASP A 18 -2.08 3.31 3.63
C ASP A 18 -2.26 4.49 4.57
N ASP A 19 -1.52 5.59 4.41
CA ASP A 19 -1.77 6.82 5.16
C ASP A 19 -3.20 7.30 4.93
N TYR A 20 -3.67 7.30 3.68
CA TYR A 20 -5.05 7.69 3.38
C TYR A 20 -6.03 6.62 3.80
N ASN A 21 -5.69 5.34 3.72
CA ASN A 21 -6.55 4.28 4.26
C ASN A 21 -6.79 4.49 5.76
N PHE A 22 -5.72 4.75 6.52
CA PHE A 22 -5.78 4.95 7.95
C PHE A 22 -6.41 6.28 8.33
N LEU A 23 -6.16 7.36 7.59
CA LEU A 23 -6.86 8.64 7.80
C LEU A 23 -8.33 8.56 7.46
N THR A 24 -8.70 7.91 6.36
CA THR A 24 -10.10 7.66 6.03
C THR A 24 -10.73 6.94 7.22
N ASN A 25 -10.20 5.81 7.66
CA ASN A 25 -10.72 5.11 8.85
C ASN A 25 -10.71 5.98 10.13
N ALA A 26 -9.64 6.74 10.38
CA ALA A 26 -9.48 7.55 11.60
C ALA A 26 -10.42 8.77 11.66
N VAL A 27 -10.62 9.44 10.52
CA VAL A 27 -11.65 10.47 10.36
C VAL A 27 -13.03 9.89 10.67
N PHE A 28 -13.25 8.60 10.41
CA PHE A 28 -14.53 7.93 10.66
C PHE A 28 -14.62 7.22 12.01
N TYR A 29 -13.58 7.24 12.86
CA TYR A 29 -13.61 6.50 14.12
C TYR A 29 -14.70 7.00 15.06
N GLN A 30 -15.66 6.12 15.29
CA GLN A 30 -16.54 6.12 16.44
C GLN A 30 -15.87 5.33 17.57
N LEU A 31 -16.40 5.44 18.80
CA LEU A 31 -15.84 4.70 19.94
C LEU A 31 -15.77 3.18 19.71
N HIS A 32 -16.66 2.61 18.90
CA HIS A 32 -16.66 1.18 18.61
C HIS A 32 -15.51 0.75 17.69
N ASP A 33 -14.98 1.65 16.86
CA ASP A 33 -13.86 1.35 15.95
C ASP A 33 -12.50 1.28 16.66
N TRP A 34 -12.47 1.67 17.94
CA TRP A 34 -11.32 1.45 18.82
C TRP A 34 -11.21 0.01 19.32
N PHE A 35 -12.22 -0.83 19.04
CA PHE A 35 -12.22 -2.25 19.37
C PHE A 35 -11.88 -3.10 18.15
N PRO A 36 -11.38 -4.33 18.36
CA PRO A 36 -11.10 -5.26 17.27
C PRO A 36 -12.34 -5.53 16.40
N SER A 37 -12.18 -5.47 15.08
CA SER A 37 -13.22 -5.81 14.09
C SER A 37 -12.86 -7.09 13.33
N HIS A 38 -13.86 -7.87 12.92
CA HIS A 38 -13.64 -9.04 12.07
C HIS A 38 -13.24 -8.68 10.63
N ASP A 39 -13.60 -7.48 10.17
CA ASP A 39 -13.34 -7.02 8.81
C ASP A 39 -11.96 -6.37 8.64
N ASP A 40 -11.28 -6.05 9.76
CA ASP A 40 -9.93 -5.49 9.78
C ASP A 40 -8.97 -6.45 10.49
N PRO A 41 -8.09 -7.17 9.74
CA PRO A 41 -7.21 -8.15 10.35
C PRO A 41 -6.17 -7.53 11.29
N PHE A 42 -5.84 -6.24 11.17
CA PHE A 42 -4.71 -5.61 11.87
C PHE A 42 -5.16 -4.66 12.99
N TYR A 43 -5.43 -5.22 14.17
CA TYR A 43 -5.78 -4.43 15.35
C TYR A 43 -4.56 -3.74 15.98
N ARG A 44 -4.34 -2.48 15.59
CA ARG A 44 -3.18 -1.66 16.02
C ARG A 44 -3.64 -0.31 16.59
N PRO A 45 -4.27 -0.28 17.79
CA PRO A 45 -4.94 0.92 18.30
C PRO A 45 -4.00 2.09 18.62
N ILE A 46 -2.70 1.84 18.89
CA ILE A 46 -1.76 2.94 19.19
C ILE A 46 -1.32 3.63 17.89
N SER A 47 -0.84 2.85 16.94
CA SER A 47 -0.24 3.35 15.70
C SER A 47 -1.26 3.66 14.60
N ARG A 48 -2.42 2.99 14.57
CA ARG A 48 -3.52 3.34 13.66
C ARG A 48 -4.59 4.21 14.31
N GLY A 49 -4.85 4.01 15.61
CA GLY A 49 -5.86 4.77 16.36
C GLY A 49 -5.34 6.11 16.84
N VAL A 50 -4.54 6.10 17.91
CA VAL A 50 -4.03 7.31 18.58
C VAL A 50 -3.24 8.19 17.62
N TYR A 51 -2.28 7.61 16.90
CA TYR A 51 -1.39 8.35 16.04
C TYR A 51 -2.13 9.09 14.90
N PHE A 52 -2.94 8.38 14.09
CA PHE A 52 -3.68 9.02 13.00
C PHE A 52 -4.82 9.93 13.47
N SER A 53 -5.39 9.70 14.65
CA SER A 53 -6.33 10.67 15.26
C SER A 53 -5.64 12.01 15.56
N VAL A 54 -4.40 11.99 16.05
CA VAL A 54 -3.60 13.21 16.26
C VAL A 54 -3.30 13.90 14.93
N LEU A 55 -3.02 13.14 13.87
CA LEU A 55 -2.76 13.70 12.55
C LEU A 55 -4.01 14.34 11.92
N ASP A 56 -5.18 13.72 12.07
CA ASP A 56 -6.44 14.29 11.60
C ASP A 56 -6.75 15.62 12.31
N LEU A 57 -6.53 15.70 13.63
CA LEU A 57 -6.70 16.95 14.39
C LEU A 57 -5.79 18.08 13.89
N ALA A 58 -4.60 17.77 13.36
CA ALA A 58 -3.70 18.75 12.74
C ALA A 58 -4.15 19.17 11.32
N GLY A 59 -5.09 18.43 10.73
CA GLY A 59 -5.70 18.72 9.45
C GLY A 59 -4.69 18.84 8.30
N ARG A 60 -4.52 20.05 7.74
CA ARG A 60 -3.70 20.30 6.54
C ARG A 60 -2.22 20.21 6.86
N GLY A 61 -1.85 20.45 8.12
CA GLY A 61 -0.50 20.22 8.63
C GLY A 61 -0.24 18.77 9.05
N GLY A 62 -1.25 17.89 8.95
CA GLY A 62 -1.14 16.52 9.46
C GLY A 62 -0.01 15.71 8.82
N ALA A 63 0.22 15.83 7.51
CA ALA A 63 1.31 15.10 6.84
C ALA A 63 2.68 15.55 7.37
N ALA A 64 2.88 16.87 7.47
CA ALA A 64 4.11 17.43 8.04
C ALA A 64 4.30 17.01 9.51
N LEU A 65 3.24 17.03 10.31
CA LEU A 65 3.28 16.54 11.69
C LEU A 65 3.66 15.06 11.75
N GLY A 66 3.10 14.23 10.86
CA GLY A 66 3.43 12.80 10.76
C GLY A 66 4.92 12.58 10.50
N HIS A 67 5.50 13.28 9.52
CA HIS A 67 6.95 13.18 9.26
C HIS A 67 7.80 13.64 10.46
N VAL A 68 7.38 14.71 11.14
CA VAL A 68 8.09 15.21 12.33
C VAL A 68 8.03 14.18 13.46
N LEU A 69 6.85 13.60 13.73
CA LEU A 69 6.69 12.56 14.75
C LEU A 69 7.50 11.30 14.41
N ASN A 70 7.45 10.82 13.17
CA ASN A 70 8.25 9.67 12.75
C ASN A 70 9.75 9.95 12.83
N LEU A 71 10.19 11.17 12.48
CA LEU A 71 11.57 11.57 12.67
C LEU A 71 11.96 11.58 14.15
N CYS A 72 11.10 12.10 15.03
CA CYS A 72 11.32 12.07 16.47
C CYS A 72 11.42 10.63 17.00
N PHE A 73 10.56 9.71 16.54
CA PHE A 73 10.64 8.30 16.90
C PHE A 73 11.93 7.66 16.41
N LEU A 74 12.33 7.90 15.16
CA LEU A 74 13.59 7.42 14.60
C LEU A 74 14.80 7.90 15.42
N LEU A 75 14.83 9.19 15.78
CA LEU A 75 15.89 9.76 16.61
C LEU A 75 15.91 9.11 18.00
N ALA A 76 14.75 8.91 18.62
CA ALA A 76 14.63 8.23 19.91
C ALA A 76 15.12 6.78 19.83
N ILE A 77 14.81 6.06 18.75
CA ILE A 77 15.31 4.69 18.50
C ILE A 77 16.83 4.67 18.42
N VAL A 78 17.44 5.56 17.63
CA VAL A 78 18.90 5.65 17.48
C VAL A 78 19.57 5.94 18.82
N ILE A 79 19.02 6.88 19.60
CA ILE A 79 19.55 7.25 20.92
C ILE A 79 19.40 6.09 21.92
N LEU A 80 18.22 5.46 21.98
CA LEU A 80 17.98 4.34 22.89
C LEU A 80 18.83 3.13 22.53
N LEU A 81 18.97 2.80 21.24
CA LEU A 81 19.84 1.73 20.77
C LEU A 81 21.30 1.99 21.15
N GLY A 82 21.81 3.19 20.84
CA GLY A 82 23.17 3.57 21.17
C GLY A 82 23.42 3.52 22.67
N SER A 83 22.55 4.13 23.47
CA SER A 83 22.61 4.11 24.93
C SER A 83 22.53 2.69 25.51
N PHE A 84 21.67 1.84 24.95
CA PHE A 84 21.52 0.45 25.35
C PHE A 84 22.83 -0.31 25.14
N VAL A 85 23.40 -0.23 23.94
CA VAL A 85 24.66 -0.89 23.60
C VAL A 85 25.82 -0.30 24.40
N SER A 86 25.86 1.01 24.61
CA SER A 86 26.89 1.66 25.43
C SER A 86 26.96 1.10 26.84
N ARG A 87 25.80 0.82 27.45
CA ARG A 87 25.72 0.23 28.80
C ARG A 87 26.19 -1.23 28.85
N LEU A 88 26.14 -1.97 27.75
CA LEU A 88 26.47 -3.40 27.72
C LEU A 88 27.87 -3.69 27.20
N ALA A 89 28.31 -2.94 26.19
CA ALA A 89 29.49 -3.22 25.38
C ALA A 89 30.46 -2.03 25.28
N GLY A 90 30.22 -0.95 26.03
CA GLY A 90 31.08 0.24 26.06
C GLY A 90 30.61 1.36 25.12
N ARG A 91 30.96 2.60 25.47
CA ARG A 91 30.46 3.82 24.80
C ARG A 91 30.65 3.80 23.28
N LYS A 92 31.86 3.44 22.84
CA LYS A 92 32.23 3.36 21.42
C LYS A 92 31.37 2.39 20.62
N ALA A 93 31.13 1.18 21.15
CA ALA A 93 30.24 0.20 20.52
C ALA A 93 28.82 0.74 20.37
N GLY A 94 28.32 1.48 21.37
CA GLY A 94 26.99 2.08 21.30
C GLY A 94 26.88 3.21 20.28
N ILE A 95 27.91 4.06 20.18
CA ILE A 95 27.94 5.10 19.14
C ILE A 95 27.98 4.46 17.74
N MET A 96 28.80 3.42 17.53
CA MET A 96 28.84 2.70 16.25
C MET A 96 27.49 2.03 15.93
N ALA A 97 26.85 1.39 16.91
CA ALA A 97 25.52 0.80 16.71
C ALA A 97 24.47 1.85 16.32
N GLY A 98 24.47 3.00 16.99
CA GLY A 98 23.60 4.12 16.62
C GLY A 98 23.86 4.66 15.22
N LEU A 99 25.13 4.76 14.80
CA LEU A 99 25.52 5.20 13.46
C LEU A 99 25.10 4.20 12.37
N ILE A 100 25.25 2.89 12.61
CA ILE A 100 24.80 1.86 11.66
C ILE A 100 23.29 1.92 11.47
N PHE A 101 22.51 2.01 12.55
CA PHE A 101 21.05 2.14 12.42
C PHE A 101 20.65 3.46 11.73
N ALA A 102 21.29 4.57 12.11
CA ALA A 102 21.05 5.88 11.50
C ALA A 102 21.42 5.94 10.01
N GLY A 103 22.39 5.13 9.58
CA GLY A 103 22.88 5.02 8.21
C GLY A 103 22.18 3.97 7.37
N LEU A 104 21.20 3.25 7.92
CA LEU A 104 20.42 2.26 7.18
C LEU A 104 19.66 2.96 6.03
N GLY A 105 19.87 2.50 4.79
CA GLY A 105 19.30 3.11 3.58
C GLY A 105 17.77 3.11 3.57
N ALA A 106 17.15 2.17 4.29
CA ALA A 106 15.70 2.09 4.44
C ALA A 106 15.14 3.01 5.56
N ALA A 107 15.97 3.56 6.46
CA ALA A 107 15.49 4.38 7.57
C ALA A 107 14.74 5.66 7.14
N PRO A 108 15.14 6.39 6.07
CA PRO A 108 14.38 7.52 5.56
C PRO A 108 12.96 7.15 5.11
N ALA A 109 12.73 5.92 4.64
CA ALA A 109 11.40 5.48 4.26
C ALA A 109 10.43 5.46 5.45
N LEU A 110 10.93 5.09 6.64
CA LEU A 110 10.16 5.10 7.90
C LEU A 110 9.68 6.52 8.28
N VAL A 111 10.40 7.55 7.84
CA VAL A 111 10.02 8.96 8.05
C VAL A 111 9.09 9.44 6.94
N ALA A 112 9.38 9.05 5.71
CA ALA A 112 8.64 9.45 4.51
C ALA A 112 7.22 8.93 4.46
N TRP A 113 7.00 7.67 4.85
CA TRP A 113 5.69 7.03 4.78
C TRP A 113 5.12 6.99 6.18
N THR A 114 4.08 7.82 6.41
CA THR A 114 3.64 8.17 7.76
C THR A 114 3.18 6.96 8.55
N CYS A 115 2.55 5.99 7.88
CA CYS A 115 2.06 4.75 8.47
C CYS A 115 3.14 3.75 8.90
N LEU A 116 4.40 4.00 8.54
CA LEU A 116 5.54 3.25 9.08
C LEU A 116 5.88 3.69 10.52
N ASP A 117 5.08 4.59 11.10
CA ASP A 117 5.01 4.81 12.55
C ASP A 117 4.82 3.49 13.30
N GLN A 118 4.11 2.52 12.71
CA GLN A 118 3.89 1.19 13.28
C GLN A 118 5.19 0.44 13.55
N ASP A 119 6.13 0.47 12.59
CA ASP A 119 7.47 -0.12 12.78
C ASP A 119 8.28 0.68 13.78
N LEU A 120 8.25 2.01 13.68
CA LEU A 120 9.00 2.90 14.58
C LEU A 120 8.56 2.74 16.03
N LEU A 121 7.25 2.76 16.31
CA LEU A 121 6.69 2.60 17.65
C LEU A 121 6.97 1.19 18.20
N ALA A 122 6.84 0.15 17.38
CA ALA A 122 7.17 -1.21 17.81
C ALA A 122 8.66 -1.36 18.20
N ILE A 123 9.58 -0.80 17.40
CA ILE A 123 11.02 -0.77 17.72
C ILE A 123 11.29 0.10 18.95
N LEU A 124 10.70 1.29 19.02
CA LEU A 124 10.87 2.26 20.11
C LEU A 124 10.45 1.65 21.45
N PHE A 125 9.25 1.08 21.52
CA PHE A 125 8.75 0.45 22.73
C PHE A 125 9.49 -0.84 23.08
N SER A 126 9.97 -1.61 22.09
CA SER A 126 10.85 -2.76 22.34
C SER A 126 12.19 -2.34 22.97
N LEU A 127 12.83 -1.29 22.47
CA LEU A 127 14.04 -0.73 23.07
C LEU A 127 13.78 -0.13 24.46
N ALA A 128 12.65 0.55 24.64
CA ALA A 128 12.23 1.04 25.95
C ALA A 128 12.05 -0.12 26.96
N ALA A 129 11.42 -1.23 26.54
CA ALA A 129 11.28 -2.42 27.38
C ALA A 129 12.64 -3.01 27.79
N LEU A 130 13.61 -3.07 26.87
CA LEU A 130 14.98 -3.52 27.15
C LEU A 130 15.69 -2.59 28.16
N HIS A 131 15.55 -1.28 28.02
CA HIS A 131 16.08 -0.30 29.00
C HIS A 131 15.43 -0.45 30.38
N LEU A 132 14.11 -0.60 30.43
CA LEU A 132 13.38 -0.79 31.68
C LEU A 132 13.76 -2.12 32.36
N ARG A 133 14.02 -3.18 31.59
CA ARG A 133 14.59 -4.44 32.11
C ARG A 133 16.00 -4.26 32.65
N LEU A 134 16.86 -3.47 32.00
CA LEU A 134 18.18 -3.14 32.54
C LEU A 134 18.07 -2.49 33.93
N SER A 135 17.14 -1.55 34.08
CA SER A 135 16.82 -0.85 35.33
C SER A 135 15.94 -1.64 36.30
N ARG A 136 15.67 -2.93 36.03
CA ARG A 136 14.83 -3.84 36.85
C ARG A 136 13.37 -3.38 37.05
N ARG A 137 12.86 -2.48 36.20
CA ARG A 137 11.47 -2.00 36.20
C ARG A 137 10.58 -2.93 35.37
N ASN A 138 10.40 -4.17 35.83
CA ASN A 138 9.78 -5.24 35.03
C ASN A 138 8.32 -4.97 34.63
N GLY A 139 7.51 -4.36 35.50
CA GLY A 139 6.11 -4.02 35.18
C GLY A 139 6.01 -2.98 34.06
N ALA A 140 6.84 -1.94 34.13
CA ALA A 140 6.92 -0.93 33.07
C ALA A 140 7.46 -1.53 31.76
N ALA A 141 8.40 -2.48 31.82
CA ALA A 141 8.87 -3.20 30.64
C ALA A 141 7.75 -4.03 29.99
N LEU A 142 6.92 -4.71 30.79
CA LEU A 142 5.76 -5.45 30.30
C LEU A 142 4.74 -4.51 29.63
N ALA A 143 4.48 -3.35 30.23
CA ALA A 143 3.62 -2.32 29.63
C ALA A 143 4.19 -1.79 28.31
N ALA A 144 5.51 -1.58 28.21
CA ALA A 144 6.16 -1.20 26.97
C ALA A 144 6.03 -2.29 25.89
N VAL A 145 6.17 -3.58 26.23
CA VAL A 145 5.91 -4.68 25.27
C VAL A 145 4.45 -4.72 24.84
N ALA A 146 3.51 -4.49 25.76
CA ALA A 146 2.09 -4.41 25.41
C ALA A 146 1.85 -3.26 24.41
N ALA A 147 2.43 -2.07 24.65
CA ALA A 147 2.35 -0.95 23.72
C ALA A 147 3.01 -1.27 22.36
N ALA A 148 4.13 -1.99 22.35
CA ALA A 148 4.78 -2.45 21.13
C ALA A 148 3.89 -3.42 20.34
N LEU A 149 3.26 -4.41 21.00
CA LEU A 149 2.32 -5.36 20.38
C LEU A 149 1.04 -4.68 19.85
N LEU A 150 0.55 -3.67 20.56
CA LEU A 150 -0.58 -2.83 20.12
C LEU A 150 -0.19 -1.81 19.03
N SER A 151 1.10 -1.72 18.70
CA SER A 151 1.61 -0.92 17.57
C SER A 151 1.89 -1.79 16.36
N LYS A 152 2.49 -2.98 16.55
CA LYS A 152 2.77 -3.96 15.48
C LYS A 152 3.06 -5.38 16.03
N GLU A 153 2.59 -6.38 15.31
CA GLU A 153 2.70 -7.82 15.62
C GLU A 153 4.17 -8.30 15.60
N THR A 154 5.03 -7.65 14.80
CA THR A 154 6.46 -8.01 14.66
C THR A 154 7.22 -7.98 15.98
N THR A 155 6.71 -7.25 16.97
CA THR A 155 7.19 -7.24 18.36
C THR A 155 7.29 -8.63 18.99
N LEU A 156 6.45 -9.60 18.58
CA LEU A 156 6.50 -10.98 19.08
C LEU A 156 7.91 -11.58 19.00
N ALA A 157 8.67 -11.21 17.97
CA ALA A 157 10.03 -11.69 17.76
C ALA A 157 11.05 -11.19 18.81
N VAL A 158 10.73 -10.15 19.58
CA VAL A 158 11.59 -9.60 20.65
C VAL A 158 11.39 -10.33 21.98
N ILE A 159 10.25 -10.99 22.19
CA ILE A 159 9.89 -11.61 23.47
C ILE A 159 10.92 -12.65 23.95
N PRO A 160 11.47 -13.54 23.09
CA PRO A 160 12.53 -14.46 23.51
C PRO A 160 13.75 -13.74 24.11
N ALA A 161 14.16 -12.60 23.54
CA ALA A 161 15.26 -11.81 24.08
C ALA A 161 14.94 -11.23 25.47
N LEU A 162 13.70 -10.82 25.71
CA LEU A 162 13.26 -10.27 27.00
C LEU A 162 13.12 -11.33 28.11
N VAL A 163 12.69 -12.54 27.74
CA VAL A 163 12.62 -13.71 28.63
C VAL A 163 14.03 -14.16 29.03
N LEU A 164 14.94 -14.27 28.05
CA LEU A 164 16.32 -14.70 28.26
C LEU A 164 17.22 -13.58 28.82
N PHE A 165 16.69 -12.37 29.02
CA PHE A 165 17.46 -11.18 29.31
C PHE A 165 18.33 -11.27 30.56
N ASP A 166 17.80 -11.82 31.66
CA ASP A 166 18.56 -11.94 32.90
C ASP A 166 19.72 -12.94 32.77
N TRP A 167 19.54 -14.03 32.01
CA TRP A 167 20.62 -14.94 31.66
C TRP A 167 21.68 -14.25 30.79
N ILE A 168 21.25 -13.46 29.79
CA ILE A 168 22.17 -12.70 28.93
C ILE A 168 23.06 -11.77 29.76
N LEU A 169 22.50 -11.12 30.79
CA LEU A 169 23.21 -10.19 31.67
C LEU A 169 23.99 -10.85 32.84
N ASP A 170 24.24 -12.16 32.80
CA ASP A 170 24.94 -12.87 33.88
C ASP A 170 24.22 -12.77 35.25
N ARG A 171 22.90 -12.53 35.25
CA ARG A 171 22.07 -12.51 36.46
C ARG A 171 21.52 -13.92 36.73
N LYS A 172 21.18 -14.19 38.00
CA LYS A 172 20.68 -15.50 38.42
C LYS A 172 19.39 -15.87 37.63
N PRO A 173 19.31 -17.05 37.00
CA PRO A 173 18.25 -17.41 36.04
C PRO A 173 16.89 -17.77 36.67
N TYR A 174 16.75 -17.75 38.00
CA TYR A 174 15.52 -18.19 38.69
C TYR A 174 14.27 -17.37 38.31
N ARG A 175 14.44 -16.17 37.73
CA ARG A 175 13.32 -15.32 37.29
C ARG A 175 12.87 -15.56 35.85
N ILE A 176 13.60 -16.39 35.08
CA ILE A 176 13.25 -16.67 33.67
C ILE A 176 11.85 -17.26 33.58
N ALA A 177 11.50 -18.21 34.46
CA ALA A 177 10.17 -18.82 34.48
C ALA A 177 9.05 -17.81 34.74
N ILE A 178 9.26 -16.88 35.68
CA ILE A 178 8.29 -15.81 35.98
C ILE A 178 8.13 -14.87 34.79
N HIS A 179 9.23 -14.46 34.15
CA HIS A 179 9.17 -13.60 32.98
C HIS A 179 8.55 -14.31 31.77
N ALA A 180 8.87 -15.59 31.55
CA ALA A 180 8.23 -16.41 30.54
C ALA A 180 6.72 -16.48 30.77
N ALA A 181 6.27 -16.77 32.00
CA ALA A 181 4.85 -16.79 32.33
C ALA A 181 4.17 -15.43 32.07
N ALA A 182 4.78 -14.32 32.49
CA ALA A 182 4.23 -12.98 32.32
C ALA A 182 4.12 -12.58 30.83
N TYR A 183 5.17 -12.78 30.04
CA TYR A 183 5.14 -12.45 28.61
C TYR A 183 4.24 -13.40 27.83
N SER A 184 4.20 -14.69 28.17
CA SER A 184 3.27 -15.65 27.56
C SER A 184 1.81 -15.30 27.86
N ALA A 185 1.50 -14.87 29.09
CA ALA A 185 0.17 -14.39 29.44
C ALA A 185 -0.22 -13.15 28.63
N LEU A 186 0.70 -12.18 28.48
CA LEU A 186 0.49 -11.00 27.64
C LEU A 186 0.24 -11.39 26.17
N VAL A 187 1.06 -12.29 25.61
CA VAL A 187 0.87 -12.78 24.24
C VAL A 187 -0.45 -13.51 24.08
N ALA A 188 -0.87 -14.31 25.05
CA ALA A 188 -2.14 -15.02 25.02
C ALA A 188 -3.32 -14.04 25.03
N ILE A 189 -3.32 -13.04 25.92
CA ILE A 189 -4.34 -11.98 25.98
C ILE A 189 -4.39 -11.24 24.66
N TRP A 190 -3.24 -10.80 24.15
CA TRP A 190 -3.13 -10.12 22.87
C TRP A 190 -3.65 -10.99 21.71
N SER A 191 -3.30 -12.28 21.68
CA SER A 191 -3.72 -13.22 20.64
C SER A 191 -5.24 -13.43 20.61
N VAL A 192 -5.89 -13.41 21.78
CA VAL A 192 -7.35 -13.55 21.90
C VAL A 192 -8.07 -12.32 21.35
N ILE A 193 -7.53 -11.12 21.56
CA ILE A 193 -8.15 -9.88 21.08
C ILE A 193 -7.81 -9.55 19.62
N HIS A 194 -6.75 -10.13 19.06
CA HIS A 194 -6.24 -9.74 17.74
C HIS A 194 -6.91 -10.52 16.59
N PRO A 195 -7.66 -9.86 15.68
CA PRO A 195 -8.47 -10.54 14.65
C PRO A 195 -7.65 -11.41 13.71
N ALA A 196 -6.49 -10.94 13.24
CA ALA A 196 -5.61 -11.75 12.37
C ALA A 196 -5.25 -13.11 12.97
N VAL A 197 -5.11 -13.24 14.29
CA VAL A 197 -4.76 -14.53 14.90
C VAL A 197 -5.92 -15.51 14.75
N GLY A 198 -7.14 -15.09 15.07
CA GLY A 198 -8.34 -15.91 14.87
C GLY A 198 -8.55 -16.28 13.40
N ILE A 199 -8.32 -15.33 12.48
CA ILE A 199 -8.41 -15.56 11.04
C ILE A 199 -7.34 -16.56 10.55
N LEU A 200 -6.09 -16.39 10.98
CA LEU A 200 -4.99 -17.30 10.62
C LEU A 200 -5.23 -18.71 11.19
N VAL A 201 -5.69 -18.83 12.44
CA VAL A 201 -5.98 -20.13 13.07
C VAL A 201 -7.15 -20.81 12.38
N SER A 202 -8.27 -20.11 12.16
CA SER A 202 -9.45 -20.68 11.49
C SER A 202 -9.19 -21.07 10.04
N ARG A 203 -8.24 -20.41 9.36
CA ARG A 203 -7.85 -20.70 7.98
C ARG A 203 -6.58 -21.56 7.85
N GLY A 204 -6.08 -22.13 8.95
CA GLY A 204 -4.95 -23.07 8.94
C GLY A 204 -3.61 -22.47 8.51
N LEU A 205 -3.34 -21.21 8.86
CA LEU A 205 -2.12 -20.44 8.55
C LEU A 205 -1.84 -20.21 7.05
N ARG A 206 -2.82 -20.49 6.17
CA ARG A 206 -2.77 -20.15 4.74
C ARG A 206 -2.70 -18.62 4.57
N SER A 207 -1.96 -18.13 3.57
CA SER A 207 -1.86 -16.69 3.22
C SER A 207 -3.10 -16.24 2.44
N GLY A 208 -3.19 -14.95 2.12
CA GLY A 208 -4.45 -14.34 1.68
C GLY A 208 -5.53 -14.27 2.76
N ALA A 209 -5.43 -15.09 3.83
CA ALA A 209 -6.35 -15.14 4.96
C ALA A 209 -6.57 -13.76 5.59
N THR A 210 -5.51 -12.94 5.65
CA THR A 210 -5.55 -11.54 6.14
C THR A 210 -5.18 -10.54 5.05
N GLY A 211 -5.19 -10.95 3.77
CA GLY A 211 -4.79 -10.13 2.62
C GLY A 211 -3.31 -10.25 2.24
N TYR A 212 -2.40 -9.92 3.17
CA TYR A 212 -0.96 -9.80 2.89
C TYR A 212 -0.05 -10.61 3.83
N VAL A 213 -0.60 -11.22 4.89
CA VAL A 213 0.15 -12.02 5.88
C VAL A 213 -0.27 -13.50 5.87
N GLY A 214 0.70 -14.41 5.76
CA GLY A 214 0.54 -15.87 5.93
C GLY A 214 1.68 -16.70 5.28
N LEU A 215 1.58 -18.03 5.32
CA LEU A 215 2.68 -18.96 4.99
C LEU A 215 2.63 -19.60 3.58
N GLU A 216 1.95 -19.01 2.60
CA GLU A 216 1.67 -19.70 1.31
C GLU A 216 2.84 -19.88 0.37
N HIS A 217 3.93 -19.13 0.56
CA HIS A 217 5.07 -19.15 -0.33
C HIS A 217 6.37 -19.44 0.42
N PRO A 218 6.50 -20.60 1.11
CA PRO A 218 7.72 -20.95 1.82
C PRO A 218 8.93 -21.01 0.89
N GLU A 219 8.72 -21.25 -0.41
CA GLU A 219 9.75 -21.21 -1.44
C GLU A 219 10.34 -19.79 -1.66
N ARG A 220 9.59 -18.73 -1.33
CA ARG A 220 10.05 -17.34 -1.44
C ARG A 220 10.75 -16.86 -0.18
N SER A 221 10.48 -17.47 0.98
CA SER A 221 11.05 -17.07 2.27
C SER A 221 12.58 -17.01 2.26
N PRO A 222 13.34 -17.95 1.65
CA PRO A 222 14.79 -17.84 1.55
C PRO A 222 15.23 -16.63 0.71
N LEU A 223 14.53 -16.36 -0.39
CA LEU A 223 14.82 -15.21 -1.24
C LEU A 223 14.55 -13.89 -0.50
N HIS A 224 13.43 -13.79 0.21
CA HIS A 224 13.12 -12.63 1.04
C HIS A 224 14.16 -12.44 2.14
N ALA A 225 14.55 -13.52 2.84
CA ALA A 225 15.59 -13.49 3.85
C ALA A 225 16.91 -12.96 3.27
N ILE A 226 17.34 -13.45 2.10
CA ILE A 226 18.54 -12.95 1.40
C ILE A 226 18.39 -11.46 1.07
N ARG A 227 17.26 -11.02 0.52
CA ARG A 227 17.02 -9.61 0.21
C ARG A 227 17.02 -8.73 1.47
N TYR A 228 16.51 -9.21 2.60
CA TYR A 228 16.61 -8.49 3.88
C TYR A 228 18.05 -8.45 4.40
N LEU A 229 18.83 -9.52 4.29
CA LEU A 229 20.25 -9.50 4.63
C LEU A 229 21.02 -8.49 3.76
N ILE A 230 20.73 -8.46 2.46
CA ILE A 230 21.25 -7.46 1.51
C ILE A 230 20.86 -6.04 1.97
N SER A 231 19.61 -5.83 2.38
CA SER A 231 19.11 -4.54 2.88
C SER A 231 19.82 -4.10 4.17
N LEU A 232 20.09 -5.03 5.09
CA LEU A 232 20.83 -4.75 6.33
C LEU A 232 22.26 -4.27 6.05
N LEU A 233 22.87 -4.79 4.98
CA LEU A 233 24.18 -4.38 4.48
C LEU A 233 24.13 -3.14 3.58
N ASN A 234 22.95 -2.52 3.42
CA ASN A 234 22.69 -1.43 2.48
C ASN A 234 22.99 -1.75 1.01
N LEU A 235 23.18 -3.02 0.67
CA LEU A 235 23.46 -3.42 -0.70
C LEU A 235 22.19 -3.20 -1.56
N PRO A 236 22.30 -2.61 -2.75
CA PRO A 236 21.17 -2.50 -3.66
C PRO A 236 20.64 -3.89 -4.01
N ALA A 237 19.36 -4.13 -3.75
CA ALA A 237 18.69 -5.39 -4.08
C ALA A 237 18.28 -5.49 -5.56
N PHE A 238 18.62 -4.48 -6.37
CA PHE A 238 18.10 -4.28 -7.72
C PHE A 238 19.24 -4.19 -8.74
N TRP A 239 18.98 -4.72 -9.93
CA TRP A 239 19.83 -4.55 -11.10
C TRP A 239 18.99 -4.14 -12.31
N PRO A 240 19.42 -3.14 -13.12
CA PRO A 240 20.62 -2.32 -12.94
C PRO A 240 20.51 -1.37 -11.73
N LEU A 241 21.66 -0.89 -11.26
CA LEU A 241 21.71 0.05 -10.14
C LEU A 241 20.87 1.31 -10.45
N PRO A 242 20.15 1.85 -9.45
CA PRO A 242 19.35 3.04 -9.62
C PRO A 242 20.23 4.27 -9.87
N ALA A 243 19.66 5.26 -10.57
CA ALA A 243 20.30 6.56 -10.70
C ALA A 243 20.40 7.24 -9.33
N TRP A 244 21.49 7.97 -9.12
CA TRP A 244 21.69 8.70 -7.88
C TRP A 244 20.62 9.77 -7.69
N PRO A 245 20.06 9.93 -6.47
CA PRO A 245 19.28 11.10 -6.18
C PRO A 245 20.15 12.35 -6.31
N ALA A 246 19.66 13.41 -6.95
CA ALA A 246 20.41 14.64 -7.21
C ALA A 246 21.01 15.28 -5.94
N PHE A 247 20.35 15.11 -4.79
CA PHE A 247 20.79 15.61 -3.49
C PHE A 247 21.68 14.62 -2.71
N GLY A 248 21.87 13.40 -3.22
CA GLY A 248 22.53 12.30 -2.51
C GLY A 248 23.99 12.60 -2.15
N VAL A 249 24.72 13.28 -3.04
CA VAL A 249 26.12 13.69 -2.79
C VAL A 249 26.21 14.66 -1.62
N VAL A 250 25.35 15.67 -1.58
CA VAL A 250 25.34 16.66 -0.49
C VAL A 250 25.04 15.99 0.85
N LEU A 251 24.05 15.10 0.89
CA LEU A 251 23.73 14.36 2.11
C LEU A 251 24.86 13.44 2.56
N LEU A 252 25.56 12.78 1.64
CA LEU A 252 26.72 11.96 1.97
C LEU A 252 27.90 12.79 2.49
N LEU A 253 28.14 13.97 1.93
CA LEU A 253 29.19 14.86 2.41
C LEU A 253 28.87 15.36 3.82
N VAL A 254 27.66 15.88 4.04
CA VAL A 254 27.25 16.41 5.35
C VAL A 254 27.09 15.30 6.39
N GLY A 255 26.44 14.20 6.03
CA GLY A 255 26.28 13.02 6.89
C GLY A 255 27.60 12.31 7.17
N GLY A 256 28.49 12.24 6.18
CA GLY A 256 29.85 11.71 6.29
C GLY A 256 30.74 12.57 7.19
N ALA A 257 30.69 13.90 7.04
CA ALA A 257 31.38 14.83 7.94
C ALA A 257 30.86 14.71 9.38
N ALA A 258 29.54 14.68 9.57
CA ALA A 258 28.91 14.44 10.87
C ALA A 258 29.38 13.12 11.50
N THR A 259 29.41 12.04 10.70
CA THR A 259 29.89 10.73 11.13
C THR A 259 31.37 10.79 11.51
N TYR A 260 32.21 11.42 10.69
CA TYR A 260 33.63 11.61 10.94
C TYR A 260 33.89 12.29 12.28
N PHE A 261 33.21 13.42 12.57
CA PHE A 261 33.37 14.13 13.84
C PHE A 261 32.92 13.30 15.04
N VAL A 262 31.79 12.58 14.92
CA VAL A 262 31.29 11.71 16.00
C VAL A 262 32.28 10.57 16.29
N VAL A 263 32.76 9.88 15.26
CA VAL A 263 33.70 8.75 15.41
C VAL A 263 35.03 9.25 15.98
N ARG A 264 35.57 10.36 15.45
CA ARG A 264 36.85 10.94 15.91
C ARG A 264 36.80 11.38 17.36
N ASN A 265 35.73 12.06 17.78
CA ASN A 265 35.60 12.51 19.18
C ASN A 265 35.43 11.32 20.14
N THR A 266 34.79 10.25 19.69
CA THR A 266 34.63 9.02 20.49
C THR A 266 35.96 8.30 20.70
N ASP A 267 36.83 8.28 19.68
CA ASP A 267 38.15 7.64 19.75
C ASP A 267 39.11 8.38 20.69
N LEU A 268 38.95 9.70 20.83
CA LEU A 268 39.73 10.52 21.76
C LEU A 268 39.30 10.36 23.23
N GLU A 269 38.04 10.00 23.48
CA GLU A 269 37.44 9.88 24.82
C GLU A 269 37.36 8.41 25.31
N ASP A 270 38.06 7.48 24.65
CA ASP A 270 37.97 6.04 24.90
C ASP A 270 38.69 5.68 26.22
N GLU A 271 38.04 5.96 27.35
CA GLU A 271 38.42 5.32 28.62
C GLU A 271 38.04 3.83 28.55
N PRO A 272 38.96 2.92 28.93
CA PRO A 272 38.71 1.49 28.90
C PRO A 272 37.62 1.10 29.92
N SER A 273 36.35 1.19 29.51
CA SER A 273 35.23 0.65 30.28
C SER A 273 35.17 -0.85 30.06
N LEU A 274 35.36 -1.65 31.11
CA LEU A 274 35.14 -3.09 31.04
C LEU A 274 33.69 -3.37 30.63
N PRO A 275 33.44 -4.25 29.64
CA PRO A 275 32.09 -4.56 29.20
C PRO A 275 31.30 -5.19 30.36
N ALA A 276 30.08 -4.70 30.59
CA ALA A 276 29.22 -5.19 31.65
C ALA A 276 28.72 -6.63 31.43
N VAL A 277 28.84 -7.12 30.19
CA VAL A 277 28.36 -8.45 29.76
C VAL A 277 29.42 -9.13 28.91
N SER A 278 29.52 -10.46 29.02
CA SER A 278 30.39 -11.24 28.14
C SER A 278 30.06 -11.04 26.65
N ARG A 279 31.10 -10.89 25.82
CA ARG A 279 30.97 -10.67 24.37
C ARG A 279 30.08 -11.70 23.68
N ARG A 280 30.20 -12.97 24.09
CA ARG A 280 29.38 -14.07 23.55
C ARG A 280 27.89 -13.87 23.82
N ARG A 281 27.49 -13.50 25.04
CA ARG A 281 26.08 -13.28 25.39
C ARG A 281 25.50 -12.04 24.73
N PHE A 282 26.31 -10.99 24.59
CA PHE A 282 25.93 -9.81 23.81
C PHE A 282 25.64 -10.17 22.34
N VAL A 283 26.50 -10.98 21.70
CA VAL A 283 26.27 -11.45 20.32
C VAL A 283 25.02 -12.33 20.23
N VAL A 284 24.74 -13.17 21.22
CA VAL A 284 23.49 -13.95 21.27
C VAL A 284 22.27 -13.03 21.34
N LEU A 285 22.28 -12.00 22.19
CA LEU A 285 21.20 -11.01 22.25
C LEU A 285 20.99 -10.33 20.90
N ALA A 286 22.08 -9.84 20.29
CA ALA A 286 22.05 -9.21 18.97
C ALA A 286 21.49 -10.16 17.89
N ALA A 287 21.90 -11.43 17.91
CA ALA A 287 21.43 -12.44 16.97
C ALA A 287 19.93 -12.73 17.15
N VAL A 288 19.43 -12.86 18.37
CA VAL A 288 17.98 -13.08 18.62
C VAL A 288 17.17 -11.88 18.13
N LEU A 289 17.62 -10.66 18.42
CA LEU A 289 16.94 -9.42 18.00
C LEU A 289 17.01 -9.18 16.48
N ALA A 290 17.98 -9.75 15.77
CA ALA A 290 18.06 -9.68 14.32
C ALA A 290 17.28 -10.81 13.63
N ALA A 291 17.55 -12.06 14.02
CA ALA A 291 17.03 -13.25 13.36
C ALA A 291 15.53 -13.43 13.57
N GLY A 292 15.01 -13.16 14.78
CA GLY A 292 13.58 -13.30 15.07
C GLY A 292 12.71 -12.47 14.11
N PRO A 293 12.89 -11.13 14.08
CA PRO A 293 12.12 -10.27 13.18
C PRO A 293 12.36 -10.62 11.71
N LEU A 294 13.61 -10.96 11.32
CA LEU A 294 13.94 -11.32 9.94
C LEU A 294 13.22 -12.58 9.48
N ILE A 295 13.20 -13.63 10.31
CA ILE A 295 12.49 -14.88 10.01
C ILE A 295 10.99 -14.59 9.90
N LEU A 296 10.44 -13.83 10.86
CA LEU A 296 9.02 -13.50 10.88
C LEU A 296 8.61 -12.73 9.62
N THR A 297 9.34 -11.69 9.24
CA THR A 297 9.04 -10.92 8.03
C THR A 297 9.32 -11.70 6.75
N SER A 298 10.32 -12.58 6.71
CA SER A 298 10.60 -13.39 5.53
C SER A 298 9.55 -14.46 5.29
N ALA A 299 9.04 -15.07 6.36
CA ALA A 299 8.11 -16.19 6.27
C ALA A 299 6.65 -15.76 6.14
N MET A 300 6.26 -14.62 6.73
CA MET A 300 4.84 -14.26 6.85
C MET A 300 4.39 -13.16 5.89
N ILE A 301 5.29 -12.39 5.28
CA ILE A 301 4.95 -11.21 4.47
C ILE A 301 4.97 -11.58 2.98
N ARG A 302 3.87 -11.31 2.26
CA ARG A 302 3.71 -11.71 0.85
C ARG A 302 4.67 -10.99 -0.10
N GLY A 303 4.92 -9.71 0.14
CA GLY A 303 5.83 -8.87 -0.66
C GLY A 303 7.12 -8.57 0.10
N TRP A 304 8.22 -8.40 -0.62
CA TRP A 304 9.43 -7.86 -0.03
C TRP A 304 9.39 -6.33 -0.08
N ALA A 305 9.93 -5.68 0.95
CA ALA A 305 10.13 -4.23 0.97
C ALA A 305 11.34 -3.88 1.84
N PRO A 306 12.21 -2.94 1.42
CA PRO A 306 13.44 -2.61 2.16
C PRO A 306 13.20 -2.24 3.64
N TYR A 307 12.09 -1.54 3.91
CA TYR A 307 11.80 -1.03 5.26
C TYR A 307 11.51 -2.13 6.29
N TYR A 308 11.08 -3.33 5.87
CA TYR A 308 10.94 -4.46 6.81
C TYR A 308 12.29 -4.90 7.40
N GLY A 309 13.41 -4.51 6.79
CA GLY A 309 14.75 -4.69 7.35
C GLY A 309 15.04 -3.81 8.59
N ALA A 310 14.22 -2.79 8.88
CA ALA A 310 14.46 -1.86 9.99
C ALA A 310 14.40 -2.54 11.37
N PHE A 311 13.46 -3.45 11.59
CA PHE A 311 13.37 -4.15 12.88
C PHE A 311 14.57 -5.11 13.09
N PRO A 312 14.91 -6.00 12.14
CA PRO A 312 16.15 -6.78 12.23
C PRO A 312 17.42 -5.93 12.37
N ALA A 313 17.42 -4.70 11.83
CA ALA A 313 18.55 -3.79 11.90
C ALA A 313 18.92 -3.41 13.34
N VAL A 314 18.00 -3.53 14.31
CA VAL A 314 18.31 -3.34 15.73
C VAL A 314 19.41 -4.30 16.17
N GLY A 315 19.19 -5.62 16.00
CA GLY A 315 20.16 -6.64 16.38
C GLY A 315 21.42 -6.61 15.52
N PHE A 316 21.28 -6.37 14.20
CA PHE A 316 22.42 -6.22 13.30
C PHE A 316 23.33 -5.06 13.72
N SER A 317 22.75 -3.90 14.03
CA SER A 317 23.49 -2.71 14.45
C SER A 317 24.23 -2.94 15.77
N MET A 318 23.66 -3.73 16.70
CA MET A 318 24.35 -4.10 17.93
C MET A 318 25.63 -4.91 17.63
N ALA A 319 25.51 -5.96 16.82
CA ALA A 319 26.64 -6.82 16.45
C ALA A 319 27.70 -6.07 15.64
N ALA A 320 27.27 -5.30 14.63
CA ALA A 320 28.14 -4.48 13.80
C ALA A 320 28.84 -3.39 14.62
N GLY A 321 28.13 -2.72 15.53
CA GLY A 321 28.69 -1.70 16.41
C GLY A 321 29.79 -2.22 17.32
N LEU A 322 29.58 -3.40 17.93
CA LEU A 322 30.60 -4.10 18.72
C LEU A 322 31.82 -4.49 17.87
N GLY A 323 31.60 -4.99 16.64
CA GLY A 323 32.68 -5.34 15.72
C GLY A 323 33.51 -4.13 15.33
N LEU A 324 32.85 -3.06 14.89
CA LEU A 324 33.49 -1.82 14.44
C LEU A 324 34.27 -1.11 15.54
N ALA A 325 33.75 -1.10 16.77
CA ALA A 325 34.43 -0.45 17.90
C ALA A 325 35.83 -1.00 18.18
N SER A 326 36.08 -2.27 17.82
CA SER A 326 37.38 -2.93 17.98
C SER A 326 38.39 -2.65 16.87
N LEU A 327 37.96 -1.99 15.79
CA LEU A 327 38.80 -1.67 14.63
C LEU A 327 39.50 -0.31 14.81
N PRO A 328 40.62 -0.06 14.14
CA PRO A 328 41.24 1.27 14.13
C PRO A 328 40.36 2.30 13.41
N LEU A 329 40.48 3.58 13.79
CA LEU A 329 39.69 4.70 13.28
C LEU A 329 39.58 4.73 11.74
N ARG A 330 40.69 4.50 11.01
CA ARG A 330 40.70 4.49 9.54
C ARG A 330 39.76 3.43 8.97
N THR A 331 39.77 2.23 9.54
CA THR A 331 38.92 1.12 9.10
C THR A 331 37.45 1.39 9.47
N GLN A 332 37.19 1.96 10.64
CA GLN A 332 35.82 2.38 11.02
C GLN A 332 35.24 3.38 10.02
N LEU A 333 36.00 4.44 9.70
CA LEU A 333 35.59 5.45 8.75
C LEU A 333 35.41 4.89 7.33
N ALA A 334 36.28 3.99 6.89
CA ALA A 334 36.15 3.34 5.59
C ALA A 334 34.89 2.47 5.50
N VAL A 335 34.63 1.63 6.50
CA VAL A 335 33.44 0.77 6.53
C VAL A 335 32.16 1.59 6.62
N LEU A 336 32.12 2.60 7.50
CA LEU A 336 30.96 3.50 7.60
C LEU A 336 30.77 4.31 6.31
N GLY A 337 31.84 4.79 5.68
CA GLY A 337 31.78 5.51 4.41
C GLY A 337 31.17 4.66 3.29
N ILE A 338 31.61 3.40 3.16
CA ILE A 338 31.04 2.44 2.22
C ILE A 338 29.57 2.18 2.56
N TYR A 339 29.26 1.90 3.82
CA TYR A 339 27.90 1.60 4.29
C TYR A 339 26.92 2.75 4.01
N LEU A 340 27.30 3.99 4.29
CA LEU A 340 26.49 5.18 4.00
C LEU A 340 26.31 5.40 2.50
N THR A 341 27.37 5.21 1.72
CA THR A 341 27.32 5.34 0.25
C THR A 341 26.35 4.33 -0.36
N LEU A 342 26.46 3.06 0.04
CA LEU A 342 25.54 2.00 -0.37
C LEU A 342 24.11 2.30 0.09
N GLY A 343 23.94 2.84 1.30
CA GLY A 343 22.64 3.22 1.85
C GLY A 343 21.96 4.35 1.05
N MET A 344 22.74 5.29 0.51
CA MET A 344 22.20 6.30 -0.40
C MET A 344 21.78 5.67 -1.74
N TRP A 345 22.55 4.71 -2.22
CA TRP A 345 22.27 4.00 -3.47
C TRP A 345 21.02 3.12 -3.38
N SER A 346 20.73 2.52 -2.23
CA SER A 346 19.55 1.66 -2.04
C SER A 346 18.23 2.42 -1.90
N ARG A 347 18.26 3.77 -1.84
CA ARG A 347 17.05 4.63 -1.79
C ARG A 347 16.37 4.81 -3.15
N GLY A 348 17.01 4.38 -4.23
CA GLY A 348 16.49 4.52 -5.59
C GLY A 348 16.00 3.21 -6.17
N ASP A 349 14.82 3.21 -6.79
CA ASP A 349 14.50 2.34 -7.92
C ASP A 349 13.30 2.93 -8.67
N LEU A 350 13.54 3.56 -9.83
CA LEU A 350 12.47 4.05 -10.70
C LEU A 350 11.98 2.98 -11.68
N LYS A 351 12.62 1.82 -11.76
CA LYS A 351 12.30 0.78 -12.74
C LYS A 351 11.27 -0.21 -12.21
N ASN A 352 11.31 -0.52 -10.91
CA ASN A 352 10.29 -1.36 -10.27
C ASN A 352 9.32 -0.51 -9.41
N PRO A 353 8.13 -0.16 -9.94
CA PRO A 353 7.17 0.68 -9.23
C PRO A 353 6.44 -0.02 -8.08
N GLU A 354 6.51 -1.35 -8.00
CA GLU A 354 5.87 -2.13 -6.95
C GLU A 354 6.66 -2.07 -5.64
N GLU A 355 7.94 -1.71 -5.70
CA GLU A 355 8.83 -1.69 -4.56
C GLU A 355 8.69 -0.39 -3.76
N THR A 356 8.59 -0.47 -2.44
CA THR A 356 8.38 0.71 -1.58
C THR A 356 9.70 1.40 -1.25
N THR A 357 10.25 2.11 -2.24
CA THR A 357 11.46 2.94 -2.14
C THR A 357 11.13 4.43 -2.10
N GLU A 358 12.07 5.26 -1.63
CA GLU A 358 11.88 6.71 -1.60
C GLU A 358 11.66 7.32 -2.99
N SER A 359 12.29 6.76 -4.03
CA SER A 359 12.06 7.24 -5.40
C SER A 359 10.62 7.01 -5.85
N ASN A 360 10.01 5.89 -5.46
CA ASN A 360 8.61 5.63 -5.74
C ASN A 360 7.69 6.54 -4.90
N PHE A 361 8.08 6.88 -3.67
CA PHE A 361 7.35 7.85 -2.85
C PHE A 361 7.26 9.21 -3.54
N ARG A 362 8.35 9.70 -4.14
CA ARG A 362 8.36 10.96 -4.92
C ARG A 362 7.43 10.91 -6.13
N LEU A 363 7.40 9.78 -6.84
CA LEU A 363 6.54 9.60 -8.01
C LEU A 363 5.07 9.70 -7.61
N VAL A 364 4.69 9.05 -6.51
CA VAL A 364 3.32 9.05 -5.99
C VAL A 364 2.96 10.42 -5.38
N ASP A 365 3.84 11.01 -4.58
CA ASP A 365 3.67 12.37 -4.03
C ASP A 365 3.41 13.41 -5.13
N THR A 366 4.25 13.41 -6.18
CA THR A 366 4.10 14.33 -7.31
C THR A 366 2.79 14.09 -8.06
N ALA A 367 2.43 12.81 -8.26
CA ALA A 367 1.19 12.44 -8.92
C ALA A 367 -0.04 12.94 -8.14
N LEU A 368 -0.08 12.67 -6.83
CA LEU A 368 -1.18 13.04 -5.96
C LEU A 368 -1.30 14.56 -5.81
N LYS A 369 -0.18 15.28 -5.61
CA LYS A 369 -0.19 16.75 -5.54
C LYS A 369 -0.69 17.38 -6.85
N LYS A 370 -0.30 16.83 -8.01
CA LYS A 370 -0.79 17.31 -9.31
C LYS A 370 -2.31 17.11 -9.43
N VAL A 371 -2.80 15.92 -9.08
CA VAL A 371 -4.24 15.61 -9.14
C VAL A 371 -5.03 16.45 -8.13
N GLU A 372 -4.55 16.57 -6.89
CA GLU A 372 -5.17 17.42 -5.85
C GLU A 372 -5.25 18.87 -6.32
N LEU A 373 -4.16 19.41 -6.87
CA LEU A 373 -4.14 20.76 -7.41
C LEU A 373 -5.17 20.92 -8.53
N GLY A 374 -5.27 19.94 -9.44
CA GLY A 374 -6.24 19.96 -10.53
C GLY A 374 -7.68 19.98 -10.03
N PHE A 375 -8.00 19.14 -9.04
CA PHE A 375 -9.29 19.18 -8.35
C PHE A 375 -9.56 20.54 -7.70
N ARG A 376 -8.59 21.11 -6.98
CA ARG A 376 -8.77 22.41 -6.30
C ARG A 376 -8.91 23.58 -7.28
N GLN A 377 -8.31 23.49 -8.46
CA GLN A 377 -8.43 24.51 -9.51
C GLN A 377 -9.83 24.51 -10.13
N LEU A 378 -10.38 23.33 -10.44
CA LEU A 378 -11.73 23.20 -11.00
C LEU A 378 -12.81 23.40 -9.94
N TYR A 379 -12.60 22.86 -8.75
CA TYR A 379 -13.53 22.84 -7.63
C TYR A 379 -12.83 23.26 -6.34
N PRO A 380 -12.75 24.56 -6.02
CA PRO A 380 -12.16 25.03 -4.77
C PRO A 380 -12.90 24.48 -3.53
N ARG A 381 -14.19 24.18 -3.67
CA ARG A 381 -15.05 23.52 -2.69
C ARG A 381 -16.08 22.65 -3.42
N PHE A 382 -16.49 21.56 -2.79
CA PHE A 382 -17.65 20.77 -3.20
C PHE A 382 -18.84 21.08 -2.29
N ALA A 383 -20.05 20.85 -2.79
CA ALA A 383 -21.24 20.81 -1.94
C ALA A 383 -21.26 19.50 -1.12
N PRO A 384 -21.83 19.49 0.09
CA PRO A 384 -21.98 18.25 0.85
C PRO A 384 -22.79 17.21 0.07
N ASN A 385 -22.49 15.93 0.29
CA ASN A 385 -23.05 14.75 -0.35
C ASN A 385 -22.85 14.69 -1.88
N THR A 386 -21.87 15.43 -2.41
CA THR A 386 -21.53 15.34 -3.83
C THR A 386 -20.98 13.94 -4.15
N GLN A 387 -21.55 13.31 -5.17
CA GLN A 387 -21.03 12.10 -5.78
C GLN A 387 -20.16 12.48 -6.98
N ILE A 388 -18.87 12.19 -6.89
CA ILE A 388 -17.90 12.40 -7.95
C ILE A 388 -17.79 11.08 -8.71
N VAL A 389 -18.42 11.01 -9.88
CA VAL A 389 -18.27 9.87 -10.78
C VAL A 389 -16.97 10.07 -11.54
N LEU A 390 -16.01 9.20 -11.25
CA LEU A 390 -14.63 9.35 -11.69
C LEU A 390 -14.34 8.33 -12.79
N SER A 391 -13.64 8.75 -13.84
CA SER A 391 -12.95 7.87 -14.77
C SER A 391 -11.46 8.11 -14.62
N VAL A 392 -10.69 7.09 -14.23
CA VAL A 392 -9.25 7.23 -13.96
C VAL A 392 -8.47 6.47 -15.03
N GLN A 393 -7.89 7.21 -15.96
CA GLN A 393 -7.05 6.68 -17.04
C GLN A 393 -5.56 6.75 -16.71
N ALA A 394 -5.18 7.46 -15.64
CA ALA A 394 -3.85 7.41 -15.03
C ALA A 394 -3.57 6.04 -14.39
N ARG A 395 -3.31 5.02 -15.22
CA ARG A 395 -2.88 3.68 -14.78
C ARG A 395 -1.38 3.68 -14.47
N GLY A 396 -0.95 2.76 -13.60
CA GLY A 396 0.46 2.52 -13.28
C GLY A 396 1.00 3.29 -12.06
N ARG A 397 2.29 3.68 -12.14
CA ARG A 397 3.19 3.97 -11.00
C ARG A 397 2.77 5.03 -9.99
N GLY A 398 1.77 5.87 -10.32
CA GLY A 398 1.26 6.90 -9.42
C GLY A 398 0.20 6.39 -8.45
N SER A 399 -0.29 5.16 -8.63
CA SER A 399 -1.35 4.54 -7.84
C SER A 399 -2.62 5.41 -7.71
N ILE A 400 -2.89 6.33 -8.63
CA ILE A 400 -4.01 7.29 -8.51
C ILE A 400 -5.35 6.56 -8.40
N TYR A 401 -5.51 5.48 -9.15
CA TYR A 401 -6.72 4.65 -9.14
C TYR A 401 -7.12 4.20 -7.72
N ILE A 402 -6.22 3.53 -6.99
CA ILE A 402 -6.51 3.04 -5.64
C ILE A 402 -6.75 4.19 -4.64
N HIS A 403 -6.03 5.31 -4.81
CA HIS A 403 -6.25 6.49 -3.97
C HIS A 403 -7.65 7.08 -4.16
N MET A 404 -8.14 7.18 -5.40
CA MET A 404 -9.47 7.71 -5.67
C MET A 404 -10.57 6.78 -5.14
N TYR A 405 -10.53 5.49 -5.47
CA TYR A 405 -11.65 4.60 -5.22
C TYR A 405 -11.58 3.88 -3.88
N ALA A 406 -10.44 3.30 -3.51
CA ALA A 406 -10.32 2.56 -2.25
C ALA A 406 -10.12 3.51 -1.08
N PHE A 407 -9.16 4.44 -1.19
CA PHE A 407 -8.80 5.32 -0.07
C PHE A 407 -9.65 6.59 0.03
N GLN A 408 -10.48 6.88 -0.98
CA GLN A 408 -11.42 8.02 -0.99
C GLN A 408 -10.72 9.36 -0.67
N VAL A 409 -9.54 9.62 -1.25
CA VAL A 409 -8.67 10.75 -0.87
C VAL A 409 -9.33 12.13 -0.96
N LEU A 410 -10.35 12.30 -1.81
CA LEU A 410 -11.11 13.56 -1.89
C LEU A 410 -11.73 13.96 -0.54
N ARG A 411 -12.14 12.99 0.29
CA ARG A 411 -12.68 13.26 1.63
C ARG A 411 -11.65 13.92 2.54
N ILE A 412 -10.39 13.52 2.40
CA ILE A 412 -9.27 14.05 3.18
C ILE A 412 -8.83 15.41 2.64
N TRP A 413 -8.67 15.54 1.32
CA TRP A 413 -8.26 16.81 0.70
C TRP A 413 -9.27 17.93 0.97
N TYR A 414 -10.57 17.66 0.89
CA TYR A 414 -11.61 18.66 1.13
C TYR A 414 -12.08 18.72 2.59
N ARG A 415 -11.64 17.76 3.42
CA ARG A 415 -12.15 17.55 4.78
C ARG A 415 -13.67 17.45 4.84
N ASP A 416 -14.24 16.79 3.83
CA ASP A 416 -15.67 16.58 3.72
C ASP A 416 -15.95 15.08 3.65
N ARG A 417 -16.53 14.58 4.73
CA ARG A 417 -16.88 13.17 4.95
C ARG A 417 -17.97 12.67 4.02
N THR A 418 -18.74 13.59 3.46
CA THR A 418 -19.91 13.27 2.64
C THR A 418 -19.58 13.05 1.17
N LEU A 419 -18.39 13.46 0.72
CA LEU A 419 -17.95 13.26 -0.65
C LEU A 419 -17.74 11.78 -0.95
N ARG A 420 -18.10 11.35 -2.16
CA ARG A 420 -17.88 9.97 -2.61
C ARG A 420 -17.29 9.97 -4.00
N ALA A 421 -16.10 9.41 -4.15
CA ALA A 421 -15.53 9.08 -5.44
C ALA A 421 -15.99 7.67 -5.83
N VAL A 422 -16.70 7.53 -6.94
CA VAL A 422 -17.23 6.24 -7.39
C VAL A 422 -16.85 5.99 -8.84
N ARG A 423 -16.63 4.72 -9.18
CA ARG A 423 -16.46 4.30 -10.56
C ARG A 423 -17.79 4.42 -11.31
N PRO A 424 -17.79 4.62 -12.64
CA PRO A 424 -19.03 4.77 -13.38
C PRO A 424 -19.93 3.53 -13.26
N GLU A 425 -19.37 2.33 -13.24
CA GLU A 425 -20.08 1.06 -13.08
C GLU A 425 -20.64 0.83 -11.66
N ASP A 426 -20.06 1.48 -10.66
CA ASP A 426 -20.54 1.45 -9.26
C ASP A 426 -21.47 2.63 -8.92
N ARG A 427 -21.74 3.50 -9.91
CA ARG A 427 -22.63 4.65 -9.77
C ARG A 427 -23.99 4.21 -9.23
N LYS A 428 -24.43 4.89 -8.18
CA LYS A 428 -25.82 4.84 -7.70
C LYS A 428 -26.50 6.16 -8.06
N ARG A 429 -27.82 6.14 -8.17
CA ARG A 429 -28.60 7.38 -8.26
C ARG A 429 -28.31 8.17 -6.99
N ALA A 430 -27.67 9.33 -7.16
CA ALA A 430 -27.29 10.20 -6.05
C ALA A 430 -28.52 10.97 -5.55
N ASP A 431 -28.64 11.12 -4.23
CA ASP A 431 -29.62 12.04 -3.60
C ASP A 431 -29.08 13.49 -3.58
N GLY A 432 -27.81 13.70 -3.95
CA GLY A 432 -27.11 14.97 -3.96
C GLY A 432 -26.51 15.33 -5.34
N PRO A 433 -25.70 16.40 -5.42
CA PRO A 433 -25.05 16.80 -6.67
C PRO A 433 -24.17 15.68 -7.23
N GLU A 434 -24.18 15.54 -8.55
CA GLU A 434 -23.33 14.58 -9.25
C GLU A 434 -22.46 15.30 -10.28
N ILE A 435 -21.19 14.90 -10.34
CA ILE A 435 -20.18 15.51 -11.22
C ILE A 435 -19.40 14.39 -11.89
N LEU A 436 -19.19 14.51 -13.20
CA LEU A 436 -18.37 13.58 -13.98
C LEU A 436 -16.96 14.17 -14.15
N ILE A 437 -15.96 13.43 -13.65
CA ILE A 437 -14.56 13.82 -13.71
C ILE A 437 -13.74 12.74 -14.39
N LEU A 438 -12.85 13.16 -15.29
CA LEU A 438 -11.81 12.33 -15.89
C LEU A 438 -10.45 12.71 -15.30
N ILE A 439 -9.66 11.72 -14.90
CA ILE A 439 -8.22 11.87 -14.66
C ILE A 439 -7.48 11.24 -15.83
N THR A 440 -6.82 12.08 -16.64
CA THR A 440 -6.12 11.68 -17.87
C THR A 440 -4.86 10.85 -17.55
N PRO A 441 -4.27 10.13 -18.52
CA PRO A 441 -2.99 9.43 -18.33
C PRO A 441 -1.87 10.34 -17.79
N ASP A 442 -1.90 11.60 -18.18
CA ASP A 442 -0.94 12.64 -17.78
C ASP A 442 -1.23 13.21 -16.40
N ARG A 443 -2.28 12.70 -15.73
CA ARG A 443 -2.76 13.10 -14.40
C ARG A 443 -3.32 14.51 -14.37
N ASP A 444 -3.87 14.97 -15.49
CA ASP A 444 -4.70 16.16 -15.52
C ASP A 444 -6.12 15.81 -15.06
N VAL A 445 -6.81 16.78 -14.46
CA VAL A 445 -8.20 16.61 -14.01
C VAL A 445 -9.08 17.37 -14.97
N VAL A 446 -10.07 16.69 -15.52
CA VAL A 446 -11.00 17.22 -16.51
C VAL A 446 -12.41 17.06 -15.99
N ASP A 447 -13.15 18.16 -15.93
CA ASP A 447 -14.58 18.19 -15.64
C ASP A 447 -15.37 18.13 -16.93
N ILE A 448 -16.32 17.20 -16.99
CA ILE A 448 -17.16 16.98 -18.17
C ILE A 448 -18.60 17.20 -17.75
N ASP A 449 -19.26 18.19 -18.34
CA ASP A 449 -20.70 18.36 -18.14
C ASP A 449 -21.45 17.37 -19.06
N PRO A 450 -22.13 16.33 -18.52
CA PRO A 450 -22.79 15.34 -19.35
C PRO A 450 -23.99 15.91 -20.13
N ARG A 451 -24.50 17.11 -19.79
CA ARG A 451 -25.64 17.71 -20.50
C ARG A 451 -25.20 18.51 -21.72
N THR A 452 -24.09 19.23 -21.60
CA THR A 452 -23.55 20.07 -22.68
C THR A 452 -22.40 19.41 -23.44
N LEU A 453 -21.86 18.32 -22.87
CA LEU A 453 -20.65 17.63 -23.32
C LEU A 453 -19.41 18.52 -23.38
N TYR A 454 -19.48 19.69 -22.74
CA TYR A 454 -18.36 20.60 -22.60
C TYR A 454 -17.39 20.04 -21.56
N ALA A 455 -16.12 19.95 -21.95
CA ALA A 455 -15.04 19.50 -21.09
C ALA A 455 -14.10 20.67 -20.75
N ARG A 456 -13.76 20.82 -19.47
CA ARG A 456 -12.77 21.79 -18.99
C ARG A 456 -11.66 21.09 -18.23
N SER A 457 -10.43 21.34 -18.65
CA SER A 457 -9.22 20.84 -18.00
C SER A 457 -8.74 21.81 -16.92
N ALA A 458 -8.22 21.28 -15.82
CA ALA A 458 -7.55 22.06 -14.79
C ALA A 458 -6.27 22.73 -15.32
N SER A 459 -5.50 22.02 -16.16
CA SER A 459 -4.30 22.56 -16.81
C SER A 459 -4.59 23.60 -17.91
N ARG A 460 -5.86 23.81 -18.27
CA ARG A 460 -6.34 24.70 -19.33
C ARG A 460 -5.89 24.31 -20.75
N THR A 461 -5.38 23.09 -20.92
CA THR A 461 -5.18 22.50 -22.24
C THR A 461 -6.50 21.95 -22.76
N GLU A 462 -6.68 21.95 -24.07
CA GLU A 462 -7.85 21.30 -24.67
C GLU A 462 -7.82 19.79 -24.34
N PRO A 463 -8.88 19.24 -23.69
CA PRO A 463 -8.92 17.83 -23.37
C PRO A 463 -8.96 16.96 -24.62
N ASP A 464 -8.27 15.82 -24.59
CA ASP A 464 -8.36 14.85 -25.68
C ASP A 464 -9.79 14.30 -25.79
N TYR A 465 -10.36 14.40 -26.99
CA TYR A 465 -11.73 13.99 -27.26
C TYR A 465 -11.95 12.50 -26.97
N HIS A 466 -11.03 11.62 -27.38
CA HIS A 466 -11.20 10.17 -27.19
C HIS A 466 -11.15 9.77 -25.71
N GLN A 467 -10.32 10.44 -24.92
CA GLN A 467 -10.29 10.25 -23.47
C GLN A 467 -11.61 10.68 -22.82
N CYS A 468 -12.15 11.84 -23.22
CA CYS A 468 -13.43 12.35 -22.72
C CYS A 468 -14.61 11.46 -23.15
N GLU A 469 -14.65 11.06 -24.42
CA GLU A 469 -15.66 10.15 -24.97
C GLU A 469 -15.69 8.84 -24.18
N GLY A 470 -14.53 8.23 -23.91
CA GLY A 470 -14.45 7.01 -23.10
C GLY A 470 -15.02 7.19 -21.69
N ALA A 471 -14.78 8.34 -21.05
CA ALA A 471 -15.34 8.66 -19.74
C ALA A 471 -16.86 8.86 -19.79
N VAL A 472 -17.38 9.56 -20.80
CA VAL A 472 -18.83 9.75 -21.01
C VAL A 472 -19.53 8.43 -21.30
N ARG A 473 -18.91 7.55 -22.09
CA ARG A 473 -19.44 6.21 -22.39
C ARG A 473 -19.53 5.34 -21.13
N ALA A 474 -18.50 5.35 -20.29
CA ALA A 474 -18.53 4.67 -18.99
C ALA A 474 -19.61 5.26 -18.07
N TYR A 475 -19.78 6.60 -18.08
CA TYR A 475 -20.84 7.26 -17.35
C TYR A 475 -22.25 6.87 -17.83
N ALA A 476 -22.47 6.77 -19.14
CA ALA A 476 -23.72 6.27 -19.73
C ALA A 476 -24.03 4.83 -19.29
N MET A 477 -23.02 3.97 -19.22
CA MET A 477 -23.15 2.62 -18.65
C MET A 477 -23.61 2.66 -17.19
N GLY A 478 -23.05 3.55 -16.38
CA GLY A 478 -23.47 3.79 -14.99
C GLY A 478 -24.90 4.32 -14.86
N LEU A 479 -25.33 5.22 -15.75
CA LEU A 479 -26.71 5.70 -15.83
C LEU A 479 -27.67 4.52 -16.07
N ALA A 480 -27.43 3.74 -17.13
CA ALA A 480 -28.26 2.59 -17.48
C ALA A 480 -28.30 1.51 -16.37
N GLY A 481 -27.16 1.24 -15.74
CA GLY A 481 -27.04 0.31 -14.60
C GLY A 481 -27.79 0.74 -13.34
N SER A 482 -27.99 2.05 -13.17
CA SER A 482 -28.74 2.64 -12.05
C SER A 482 -30.23 2.83 -12.32
N GLY A 483 -30.72 2.39 -13.50
CA GLY A 483 -32.13 2.53 -13.92
C GLY A 483 -32.46 3.86 -14.61
N GLN A 484 -31.46 4.60 -15.09
CA GLN A 484 -31.61 5.84 -15.87
C GLN A 484 -31.26 5.59 -17.34
N ALA A 485 -31.93 4.62 -17.97
CA ALA A 485 -31.63 4.20 -19.33
C ALA A 485 -31.94 5.30 -20.37
N ASP A 486 -33.02 6.06 -20.18
CA ASP A 486 -33.36 7.20 -21.05
C ASP A 486 -32.25 8.25 -21.09
N ASP A 487 -31.72 8.63 -19.94
CA ASP A 487 -30.62 9.58 -19.84
C ASP A 487 -29.35 9.01 -20.50
N ALA A 488 -29.08 7.72 -20.33
CA ALA A 488 -27.95 7.04 -20.96
C ALA A 488 -28.06 7.00 -22.49
N VAL A 489 -29.24 6.66 -23.01
CA VAL A 489 -29.55 6.62 -24.45
C VAL A 489 -29.45 8.02 -25.04
N HIS A 490 -30.08 9.01 -24.40
CA HIS A 490 -30.02 10.40 -24.84
C HIS A 490 -28.58 10.90 -24.90
N LEU A 491 -27.79 10.62 -23.86
CA LEU A 491 -26.38 11.01 -23.80
C LEU A 491 -25.58 10.41 -24.97
N LEU A 492 -25.72 9.11 -25.22
CA LEU A 492 -24.97 8.43 -26.29
C LEU A 492 -25.39 8.89 -27.69
N LEU A 493 -26.68 9.15 -27.92
CA LEU A 493 -27.17 9.60 -29.22
C LEU A 493 -26.83 11.07 -29.55
N HIS A 494 -26.40 11.85 -28.55
CA HIS A 494 -26.00 13.27 -28.72
C HIS A 494 -24.49 13.49 -28.56
N LEU A 495 -23.69 12.44 -28.39
CA LEU A 495 -22.23 12.54 -28.40
C LEU A 495 -21.74 13.04 -29.76
N PRO A 496 -20.87 14.07 -29.82
CA PRO A 496 -20.31 14.54 -31.09
C PRO A 496 -19.62 13.41 -31.84
N GLU A 497 -19.98 13.19 -33.10
CA GLU A 497 -19.51 12.03 -33.85
C GLU A 497 -18.26 12.37 -34.67
N VAL A 498 -17.09 11.87 -34.27
CA VAL A 498 -15.82 12.15 -34.97
C VAL A 498 -15.61 11.20 -36.16
N ASN A 499 -16.16 9.98 -36.10
CA ASN A 499 -16.15 9.04 -37.21
C ASN A 499 -17.32 8.04 -37.13
N ALA A 500 -17.63 7.39 -38.26
CA ALA A 500 -18.74 6.45 -38.39
C ALA A 500 -18.61 5.20 -37.49
N GLY A 501 -17.38 4.80 -37.13
CA GLY A 501 -17.13 3.67 -36.23
C GLY A 501 -17.59 3.97 -34.81
N LEU A 502 -17.13 5.08 -34.23
CA LEU A 502 -17.52 5.53 -32.89
C LEU A 502 -19.03 5.79 -32.80
N LEU A 503 -19.58 6.46 -33.82
CA LEU A 503 -21.02 6.63 -33.96
C LEU A 503 -21.77 5.29 -33.86
N SER A 504 -21.31 4.29 -34.61
CA SER A 504 -21.92 2.96 -34.57
C SER A 504 -21.84 2.34 -33.19
N VAL A 505 -20.72 2.47 -32.47
CA VAL A 505 -20.58 1.98 -31.09
C VAL A 505 -21.57 2.66 -30.15
N HIS A 506 -21.69 3.99 -30.21
CA HIS A 506 -22.61 4.76 -29.35
C HIS A 506 -24.07 4.36 -29.57
N ARG A 507 -24.51 4.26 -30.83
CA ARG A 507 -25.87 3.85 -31.17
C ARG A 507 -26.16 2.40 -30.79
N ARG A 508 -25.19 1.50 -30.94
CA ARG A 508 -25.34 0.11 -30.50
C ARG A 508 -25.39 -0.02 -28.99
N MET A 509 -24.64 0.79 -28.25
CA MET A 509 -24.79 0.86 -26.79
C MET A 509 -26.15 1.43 -26.37
N ALA A 510 -26.65 2.46 -27.05
CA ALA A 510 -27.99 2.99 -26.82
C ALA A 510 -29.06 1.91 -27.07
N ALA A 511 -28.98 1.20 -28.19
CA ALA A 511 -29.86 0.07 -28.50
C ALA A 511 -29.75 -1.06 -27.46
N MET A 512 -28.54 -1.37 -26.98
CA MET A 512 -28.32 -2.34 -25.91
C MET A 512 -29.06 -1.94 -24.62
N PHE A 513 -29.03 -0.66 -24.24
CA PHE A 513 -29.77 -0.18 -23.07
C PHE A 513 -31.28 -0.26 -23.27
N LEU A 514 -31.78 0.08 -24.46
CA LEU A 514 -33.20 -0.03 -24.81
C LEU A 514 -33.68 -1.48 -24.80
N TYR A 515 -32.90 -2.43 -25.34
CA TYR A 515 -33.21 -3.85 -25.24
C TYR A 515 -33.24 -4.34 -23.79
N ALA A 516 -32.33 -3.85 -22.95
CA ALA A 516 -32.31 -4.23 -21.54
C ALA A 516 -33.56 -3.74 -20.80
N ASP A 517 -34.19 -2.65 -21.24
CA ASP A 517 -35.46 -2.11 -20.74
C ASP A 517 -36.70 -2.73 -21.42
N GLY A 518 -36.53 -3.68 -22.35
CA GLY A 518 -37.64 -4.30 -23.10
C GLY A 518 -38.25 -3.42 -24.20
N ARG A 519 -37.54 -2.37 -24.64
CA ARG A 519 -37.98 -1.42 -25.66
C ARG A 519 -37.45 -1.78 -27.04
N ASP A 520 -37.74 -3.00 -27.46
CA ASP A 520 -37.18 -3.63 -28.66
C ASP A 520 -37.37 -2.80 -29.93
N ARG A 521 -38.56 -2.22 -30.13
CA ARG A 521 -38.88 -1.42 -31.32
C ARG A 521 -38.02 -0.16 -31.44
N GLU A 522 -37.73 0.48 -30.31
CA GLU A 522 -36.92 1.70 -30.30
C GLU A 522 -35.44 1.36 -30.51
N ALA A 523 -34.98 0.26 -29.92
CA ALA A 523 -33.63 -0.26 -30.17
C ALA A 523 -33.43 -0.60 -31.66
N GLU A 524 -34.42 -1.25 -32.29
CA GLU A 524 -34.41 -1.57 -33.72
C GLU A 524 -34.39 -0.29 -34.58
N ALA A 525 -35.20 0.72 -34.26
CA ALA A 525 -35.18 2.00 -34.96
C ALA A 525 -33.81 2.70 -34.88
N VAL A 526 -33.12 2.64 -33.74
CA VAL A 526 -31.75 3.15 -33.61
C VAL A 526 -30.80 2.35 -34.51
N LEU A 527 -30.88 1.03 -34.51
CA LEU A 527 -29.99 0.16 -35.29
C LEU A 527 -30.23 0.25 -36.80
N ASP A 528 -31.45 0.44 -37.26
CA ASP A 528 -31.80 0.60 -38.69
C ASP A 528 -31.10 1.82 -39.31
N SER A 529 -30.84 2.84 -38.50
CA SER A 529 -30.08 4.04 -38.90
C SER A 529 -28.58 3.95 -38.64
N THR A 530 -28.07 2.79 -38.17
CA THR A 530 -26.69 2.61 -37.74
C THR A 530 -25.89 1.78 -38.74
N VAL A 531 -24.65 2.19 -39.02
CA VAL A 531 -23.76 1.46 -39.94
C VAL A 531 -23.49 0.03 -39.43
N ALA A 532 -23.53 -0.94 -40.34
CA ALA A 532 -23.16 -2.31 -40.03
C ALA A 532 -21.65 -2.41 -39.77
N LEU A 533 -21.26 -2.98 -38.63
CA LEU A 533 -19.85 -3.24 -38.32
C LEU A 533 -19.44 -4.63 -38.84
N PRO A 534 -18.24 -4.77 -39.42
CA PRO A 534 -17.63 -6.08 -39.62
C PRO A 534 -17.58 -6.85 -38.29
N ARG A 535 -17.84 -8.16 -38.32
CA ARG A 535 -17.91 -9.03 -37.13
C ARG A 535 -16.72 -8.84 -36.17
N GLY A 536 -15.50 -8.73 -36.70
CA GLY A 536 -14.30 -8.55 -35.88
C GLY A 536 -14.27 -7.22 -35.10
N LEU A 537 -14.71 -6.13 -35.73
CA LEU A 537 -14.81 -4.82 -35.07
C LEU A 537 -15.94 -4.81 -34.05
N ALA A 538 -17.10 -5.38 -34.39
CA ALA A 538 -18.22 -5.53 -33.47
C ALA A 538 -17.82 -6.31 -32.20
N LEU A 539 -17.00 -7.37 -32.34
CA LEU A 539 -16.48 -8.12 -31.20
C LEU A 539 -15.47 -7.30 -30.38
N ALA A 540 -14.54 -6.59 -31.02
CA ALA A 540 -13.57 -5.75 -30.33
C ALA A 540 -14.25 -4.62 -29.52
N ASP A 541 -15.25 -3.97 -30.11
CA ASP A 541 -16.01 -2.92 -29.42
C ASP A 541 -16.83 -3.51 -28.26
N LEU A 542 -17.47 -4.67 -28.49
CA LEU A 542 -18.25 -5.36 -27.47
C LEU A 542 -17.38 -5.82 -26.29
N GLN A 543 -16.12 -6.22 -26.52
CA GLN A 543 -15.15 -6.54 -25.45
C GLN A 543 -14.99 -5.34 -24.50
N ALA A 544 -14.74 -4.15 -25.05
CA ALA A 544 -14.57 -2.94 -24.27
C ALA A 544 -15.85 -2.53 -23.52
N VAL A 545 -17.02 -2.64 -24.17
CA VAL A 545 -18.31 -2.31 -23.57
C VAL A 545 -18.66 -3.24 -22.41
N LEU A 546 -18.42 -4.54 -22.56
CA LEU A 546 -18.84 -5.54 -21.59
C LEU A 546 -17.83 -5.73 -20.43
N ALA A 547 -16.60 -5.21 -20.56
CA ALA A 547 -15.56 -5.32 -19.55
C ALA A 547 -15.92 -4.64 -18.22
N GLU A 548 -16.47 -3.42 -18.28
CA GLU A 548 -16.74 -2.55 -17.12
C GLU A 548 -18.25 -2.36 -16.93
N GLN A 549 -18.99 -3.47 -16.83
CA GLN A 549 -20.45 -3.44 -16.65
C GLN A 549 -20.86 -3.25 -15.18
N PRO A 550 -22.01 -2.62 -14.92
CA PRO A 550 -22.56 -2.46 -13.57
C PRO A 550 -22.93 -3.80 -12.95
N LYS A 551 -22.55 -4.03 -11.68
CA LYS A 551 -22.84 -5.30 -10.97
C LYS A 551 -24.33 -5.64 -10.86
N ARG A 552 -25.19 -4.63 -10.88
CA ARG A 552 -26.64 -4.77 -10.68
C ARG A 552 -27.40 -5.10 -11.97
N ARG A 553 -26.77 -4.95 -13.14
CA ARG A 553 -27.44 -5.07 -14.42
C ARG A 553 -26.51 -5.68 -15.45
N VAL A 554 -26.85 -6.87 -15.93
CA VAL A 554 -26.07 -7.61 -16.92
C VAL A 554 -26.56 -7.28 -18.32
N PHE A 555 -25.66 -6.84 -19.19
CA PHE A 555 -25.95 -6.47 -20.57
C PHE A 555 -25.50 -7.51 -21.60
N ASP A 556 -24.98 -8.66 -21.19
CA ASP A 556 -24.35 -9.65 -22.09
C ASP A 556 -25.24 -10.03 -23.30
N ASP A 557 -26.50 -10.42 -23.08
CA ASP A 557 -27.45 -10.78 -24.16
C ASP A 557 -27.83 -9.59 -25.04
N HIS A 558 -28.10 -8.46 -24.40
CA HIS A 558 -28.51 -7.23 -25.07
C HIS A 558 -27.37 -6.65 -25.91
N GLY A 559 -26.14 -6.76 -25.44
CA GLY A 559 -24.93 -6.35 -26.13
C GLY A 559 -24.66 -7.23 -27.35
N LEU A 560 -24.73 -8.56 -27.21
CA LEU A 560 -24.62 -9.46 -28.36
C LEU A 560 -25.64 -9.11 -29.45
N ARG A 561 -26.91 -8.94 -29.08
CA ARG A 561 -27.98 -8.53 -30.01
C ARG A 561 -27.68 -7.19 -30.67
N ALA A 562 -27.39 -6.15 -29.88
CA ALA A 562 -27.17 -4.79 -30.40
C ALA A 562 -25.93 -4.68 -31.30
N PHE A 563 -24.90 -5.50 -31.05
CA PHE A 563 -23.69 -5.55 -31.87
C PHE A 563 -23.80 -6.53 -33.06
N GLY A 564 -24.98 -7.11 -33.30
CA GLY A 564 -25.22 -8.03 -34.43
C GLY A 564 -24.51 -9.37 -34.29
N ILE A 565 -24.12 -9.75 -33.08
CA ILE A 565 -23.51 -11.04 -32.78
C ILE A 565 -24.61 -11.99 -32.32
N SER A 566 -24.78 -13.10 -33.03
CA SER A 566 -25.79 -14.09 -32.65
C SER A 566 -25.52 -14.62 -31.24
N ALA A 567 -26.56 -14.66 -30.42
CA ALA A 567 -26.54 -15.28 -29.10
C ALA A 567 -26.10 -16.75 -29.12
N GLN A 568 -26.19 -17.40 -30.29
CA GLN A 568 -25.84 -18.79 -30.58
C GLN A 568 -24.47 -18.94 -31.26
N ASP A 569 -23.75 -17.84 -31.56
CA ASP A 569 -22.39 -17.89 -32.13
C ASP A 569 -21.39 -18.30 -31.04
N THR A 570 -21.26 -19.61 -30.83
CA THR A 570 -20.33 -20.20 -29.86
C THR A 570 -18.88 -19.75 -30.09
N ALA A 571 -18.48 -19.44 -31.33
CA ALA A 571 -17.13 -18.97 -31.61
C ALA A 571 -16.91 -17.55 -31.08
N ALA A 572 -17.86 -16.64 -31.31
CA ALA A 572 -17.85 -15.28 -30.75
C ALA A 572 -17.87 -15.30 -29.21
N VAL A 573 -18.75 -16.10 -28.60
CA VAL A 573 -18.85 -16.19 -27.13
C VAL A 573 -17.54 -16.70 -26.53
N ARG A 574 -16.88 -17.67 -27.17
CA ARG A 574 -15.57 -18.20 -26.73
C ARG A 574 -14.46 -17.17 -26.90
N GLU A 575 -14.48 -16.39 -27.97
CA GLU A 575 -13.51 -15.29 -28.18
C GLU A 575 -13.63 -14.22 -27.09
N LEU A 576 -14.85 -13.80 -26.75
CA LEU A 576 -15.11 -12.88 -25.64
C LEU A 576 -14.64 -13.45 -24.31
N MET A 577 -14.98 -14.71 -24.01
CA MET A 577 -14.52 -15.41 -22.80
C MET A 577 -12.99 -15.38 -22.68
N ARG A 578 -12.26 -15.75 -23.74
CA ARG A 578 -10.79 -15.75 -23.76
C ARG A 578 -10.21 -14.37 -23.50
N TRP A 579 -10.79 -13.34 -24.11
CA TRP A 579 -10.35 -11.96 -23.92
C TRP A 579 -10.57 -11.49 -22.46
N PHE A 580 -11.73 -11.80 -21.86
CA PHE A 580 -11.98 -11.45 -20.46
C PHE A 580 -11.03 -12.19 -19.51
N VAL A 581 -10.68 -13.44 -19.81
CA VAL A 581 -9.67 -14.20 -19.06
C VAL A 581 -8.29 -13.53 -19.19
N SER A 582 -7.87 -13.17 -20.41
CA SER A 582 -6.55 -12.55 -20.61
C SER A 582 -6.42 -11.17 -19.96
N MET A 583 -7.54 -10.45 -19.83
CA MET A 583 -7.60 -9.12 -19.21
C MET A 583 -7.95 -9.16 -17.71
N GLY A 584 -8.19 -10.33 -17.12
CA GLY A 584 -8.48 -10.46 -15.69
C GLY A 584 -9.90 -10.07 -15.24
N TYR A 585 -10.86 -9.96 -16.16
CA TYR A 585 -12.27 -9.66 -15.86
C TYR A 585 -13.02 -10.90 -15.37
N VAL A 586 -12.73 -11.33 -14.13
CA VAL A 586 -13.16 -12.61 -13.53
C VAL A 586 -14.68 -12.84 -13.63
N GLU A 587 -15.50 -11.88 -13.21
CA GLU A 587 -16.96 -12.07 -13.18
C GLU A 587 -17.55 -12.18 -14.58
N VAL A 588 -17.06 -11.38 -15.54
CA VAL A 588 -17.52 -11.42 -16.93
C VAL A 588 -17.07 -12.71 -17.61
N ALA A 589 -15.82 -13.12 -17.39
CA ALA A 589 -15.29 -14.39 -17.88
C ALA A 589 -16.13 -15.59 -17.40
N LEU A 590 -16.55 -15.60 -16.12
CA LEU A 590 -17.43 -16.63 -15.57
C LEU A 590 -18.81 -16.67 -16.25
N ARG A 591 -19.44 -15.51 -16.48
CA ARG A 591 -20.73 -15.45 -17.17
C ARG A 591 -20.63 -15.98 -18.60
N PHE A 592 -19.57 -15.61 -19.32
CA PHE A 592 -19.31 -16.10 -20.66
C PHE A 592 -18.94 -17.60 -20.68
N SER A 593 -18.21 -18.12 -19.69
CA SER A 593 -17.96 -19.57 -19.60
C SER A 593 -19.24 -20.37 -19.37
N HIS A 594 -20.12 -19.88 -18.48
CA HIS A 594 -21.44 -20.50 -18.30
C HIS A 594 -22.29 -20.46 -19.56
N ARG A 595 -22.14 -19.41 -20.37
CA ARG A 595 -22.82 -19.31 -21.67
C ARG A 595 -22.29 -20.32 -22.68
N VAL A 596 -20.97 -20.47 -22.82
CA VAL A 596 -20.37 -21.47 -23.71
C VAL A 596 -20.86 -22.87 -23.32
N GLU A 597 -20.89 -23.20 -22.03
CA GLU A 597 -21.37 -24.49 -21.55
C GLU A 597 -22.85 -24.74 -21.87
N ARG A 598 -23.71 -23.71 -21.82
CA ARG A 598 -25.11 -23.83 -22.25
C ARG A 598 -25.25 -24.08 -23.76
N LEU A 599 -24.41 -23.42 -24.57
CA LEU A 599 -24.43 -23.55 -26.03
C LEU A 599 -23.80 -24.87 -26.50
N ARG A 600 -22.80 -25.36 -25.76
CA ARG A 600 -22.07 -26.59 -26.03
C ARG A 600 -21.78 -27.32 -24.70
N PRO A 601 -22.70 -28.14 -24.20
CA PRO A 601 -22.48 -28.91 -22.98
C PRO A 601 -21.23 -29.79 -23.07
N GLY A 602 -20.41 -29.79 -22.02
CA GLY A 602 -19.14 -30.50 -21.97
C GLY A 602 -17.98 -29.78 -22.67
N ASP A 603 -18.03 -28.45 -22.81
CA ASP A 603 -16.93 -27.70 -23.40
C ASP A 603 -15.75 -27.61 -22.41
N ALA A 604 -14.68 -28.33 -22.72
CA ALA A 604 -13.52 -28.47 -21.85
C ALA A 604 -12.84 -27.12 -21.52
N GLU A 605 -12.89 -26.15 -22.43
CA GLU A 605 -12.29 -24.83 -22.24
C GLU A 605 -13.13 -23.98 -21.28
N ALA A 606 -14.46 -23.95 -21.48
CA ALA A 606 -15.38 -23.28 -20.58
C ALA A 606 -15.26 -23.83 -19.14
N GLU A 607 -15.14 -25.14 -18.99
CA GLU A 607 -14.95 -25.78 -17.69
C GLU A 607 -13.61 -25.42 -17.04
N ALA A 608 -12.54 -25.33 -17.81
CA ALA A 608 -11.25 -24.89 -17.32
C ALA A 608 -11.28 -23.43 -16.84
N VAL A 609 -11.89 -22.53 -17.63
CA VAL A 609 -12.06 -21.12 -17.25
C VAL A 609 -12.91 -21.00 -15.99
N ARG A 610 -14.02 -21.75 -15.89
CA ARG A 610 -14.90 -21.72 -14.72
C ARG A 610 -14.17 -22.11 -13.44
N ARG A 611 -13.41 -23.21 -13.47
CA ARG A 611 -12.61 -23.66 -12.32
C ARG A 611 -11.55 -22.62 -11.94
N HIS A 612 -10.83 -22.10 -12.92
CA HIS A 612 -9.76 -21.14 -12.69
C HIS A 612 -10.29 -19.80 -12.13
N MET A 613 -11.34 -19.24 -12.75
CA MET A 613 -11.91 -17.94 -12.36
C MET A 613 -12.70 -18.03 -11.04
N THR A 614 -13.36 -19.16 -10.75
CA THR A 614 -14.00 -19.37 -9.43
C THR A 614 -12.96 -19.37 -8.32
N ALA A 615 -11.81 -20.03 -8.53
CA ALA A 615 -10.71 -20.02 -7.56
C ALA A 615 -10.17 -18.60 -7.34
N ILE A 616 -10.04 -17.78 -8.40
CA ILE A 616 -9.65 -16.36 -8.26
C ILE A 616 -10.72 -15.57 -7.50
N LEU A 617 -12.00 -15.78 -7.79
CA LEU A 617 -13.08 -15.05 -7.12
C LEU A 617 -13.17 -15.42 -5.63
N GLU A 618 -13.02 -16.69 -5.28
CA GLU A 618 -12.93 -17.15 -3.89
C GLU A 618 -11.72 -16.56 -3.19
N MET A 619 -10.56 -16.52 -3.86
CA MET A 619 -9.38 -15.83 -3.34
C MET A 619 -9.68 -14.35 -3.08
N ARG A 620 -10.30 -13.63 -4.04
CA ARG A 620 -10.66 -12.20 -3.91
C ARG A 620 -11.67 -11.94 -2.80
N LYS A 621 -12.71 -12.77 -2.66
CA LYS A 621 -13.69 -12.67 -1.55
C LYS A 621 -13.05 -12.84 -0.17
N ASN A 622 -11.92 -13.54 -0.12
CA ASN A 622 -11.18 -13.78 1.11
C ASN A 622 -10.11 -12.71 1.40
N LEU A 623 -9.84 -11.80 0.45
CA LEU A 623 -8.97 -10.63 0.65
C LEU A 623 -9.76 -9.50 1.35
N PRO A 624 -9.11 -8.69 2.20
CA PRO A 624 -9.71 -7.48 2.74
C PRO A 624 -10.13 -6.52 1.62
N PRO A 625 -11.21 -5.73 1.81
CA PRO A 625 -11.61 -4.70 0.85
C PRO A 625 -10.42 -3.81 0.46
N GLY A 626 -10.15 -3.66 -0.84
CA GLY A 626 -9.08 -2.82 -1.39
C GLY A 626 -7.81 -3.55 -1.84
N ALA A 627 -7.57 -4.79 -1.39
CA ALA A 627 -6.41 -5.58 -1.85
C ALA A 627 -6.63 -6.27 -3.21
N SER A 628 -7.87 -6.49 -3.62
CA SER A 628 -8.24 -7.16 -4.89
C SER A 628 -8.19 -6.26 -6.13
N ASP A 629 -8.08 -4.94 -5.94
CA ASP A 629 -8.21 -3.93 -6.99
C ASP A 629 -6.85 -3.35 -7.40
N VAL A 630 -5.76 -3.94 -6.92
CA VAL A 630 -4.36 -3.53 -7.17
C VAL A 630 -3.78 -4.16 -8.43
N ASP A 631 -4.39 -5.25 -8.93
CA ASP A 631 -3.90 -6.03 -10.08
C ASP A 631 -4.60 -5.65 -11.39
#